data_AF-A0AAV2BMK0-F1
#
_entry.id   AF-A0AAV2BMK0-F1
#
_cell.length_a   1.000
_cell.length_b   1.000
_cell.length_c   1.000
_cell.angle_alpha   90.00
_cell.angle_beta   90.00
_cell.angle_gamma   90.00
#
_symmetry.space_group_name_H-M   'P 1'
#
loop_
_entity.id
_entity.type
_entity.pdbx_description
1 polymer ?
#
loop_
_entity_poly.entity_id
_entity_poly.type
_entity_poly.pdbx_seq_one_letter_code
_entity_poly.pdbx_strand_id
1 'polypeptide(L)'
;MLQERFNEARDRKKDCCAAWLDVSNAFGSLPHCAIQNSLQAARVGDTLSSLVSDLYTGCTTRILSNDSCTEPISILSGVKQGCPLSGILFNLAIDPALRRI
;
A
#
# COMPACT_ATOMS: atom_id res chain seq x y z
N MET A 1 -7.37 -12.15 21.51
CA MET A 1 -8.00 -10.97 20.88
C MET A 1 -9.33 -11.30 20.18
N LEU A 2 -9.37 -12.02 19.05
CA LEU A 2 -10.65 -12.34 18.36
C LEU A 2 -11.42 -13.49 19.03
N GLN A 3 -10.71 -14.56 19.40
CA GLN A 3 -11.29 -15.71 20.11
C GLN A 3 -11.86 -15.34 21.48
N GLU A 4 -11.21 -14.39 22.17
CA GLU A 4 -11.73 -13.81 23.41
C GLU A 4 -13.04 -13.06 23.19
N ARG A 5 -13.17 -12.30 22.09
CA ARG A 5 -14.41 -11.59 21.75
C ARG A 5 -15.55 -12.55 21.43
N PHE A 6 -15.28 -13.66 20.74
CA PHE A 6 -16.28 -14.69 20.51
C PHE A 6 -16.69 -15.40 21.80
N ASN A 7 -15.74 -15.73 22.67
CA ASN A 7 -16.04 -16.33 23.98
C ASN A 7 -16.87 -15.37 24.84
N GLU A 8 -16.52 -14.09 24.87
CA GLU A 8 -17.26 -13.06 25.61
C GLU A 8 -18.70 -12.89 25.08
N ALA A 9 -18.88 -12.87 23.75
CA ALA A 9 -20.20 -12.80 23.14
C ALA A 9 -21.05 -14.02 23.50
N ARG A 10 -20.47 -15.23 23.48
CA ARG A 10 -21.13 -16.47 23.91
C ARG A 10 -21.51 -16.43 25.38
N ASP A 11 -20.59 -16.02 26.26
CA ASP A 11 -20.81 -15.96 27.71
C ASP A 11 -21.88 -14.93 28.07
N ARG A 12 -21.92 -13.81 27.34
CA ARG A 12 -22.92 -12.74 27.53
C ARG A 12 -24.20 -12.95 26.70
N LYS A 13 -24.33 -14.06 25.97
CA LYS A 13 -25.45 -14.35 25.05
C LYS A 13 -25.76 -13.19 24.09
N LYS A 14 -24.71 -12.56 23.55
CA LYS A 14 -24.80 -11.50 22.55
C LYS A 14 -24.44 -12.03 21.17
N ASP A 15 -25.06 -11.47 20.15
CA ASP A 15 -24.67 -11.75 18.77
C ASP A 15 -23.30 -11.16 18.46
N CYS A 16 -22.49 -11.89 17.69
CA CYS A 16 -21.17 -11.46 17.23
C CYS A 16 -20.97 -11.90 15.79
N CYS A 17 -20.48 -10.99 14.96
CA CYS A 17 -20.13 -11.23 13.57
C CYS A 17 -18.67 -10.80 13.36
N ALA A 18 -17.94 -11.56 12.55
CA ALA A 18 -16.60 -11.19 12.11
C ALA A 18 -16.55 -11.18 10.58
N ALA A 19 -15.84 -10.22 10.04
CA ALA A 19 -15.53 -10.12 8.61
C ALA A 19 -14.01 -10.17 8.44
N TRP A 20 -13.57 -10.89 7.41
CA TRP A 20 -12.18 -10.88 6.97
C TRP A 20 -12.07 -10.02 5.72
N LEU A 21 -11.18 -9.04 5.75
CA LEU A 21 -10.92 -8.16 4.62
C LEU A 21 -9.52 -8.46 4.10
N ASP A 22 -9.43 -8.78 2.82
CA ASP A 22 -8.17 -8.96 2.11
C ASP A 22 -8.07 -7.92 0.99
N VAL A 23 -6.88 -7.35 0.82
CA VAL A 23 -6.62 -6.33 -0.20
C VAL A 23 -5.93 -6.98 -1.38
N SER A 24 -6.67 -7.20 -2.45
CA SER A 24 -6.14 -7.78 -3.69
C SER A 24 -4.98 -6.95 -4.27
N ASN A 25 -3.87 -7.63 -4.57
CA ASN A 25 -2.66 -7.03 -5.15
C ASN A 25 -2.20 -5.76 -4.40
N ALA A 26 -2.23 -5.77 -3.06
CA ALA A 26 -2.04 -4.57 -2.23
C ALA A 26 -0.84 -3.69 -2.64
N PHE A 27 0.31 -4.30 -2.91
CA PHE A 27 1.50 -3.56 -3.33
C PHE A 27 1.47 -3.09 -4.78
N GLY A 28 0.80 -3.80 -5.70
CA GLY A 28 0.75 -3.45 -7.12
C GLY A 28 -0.41 -2.54 -7.50
N SER A 29 -1.48 -2.52 -6.70
CA SER A 29 -2.69 -1.72 -6.93
C SER A 29 -2.63 -0.33 -6.31
N LEU A 30 -1.60 -0.04 -5.49
CA LEU A 30 -1.50 1.21 -4.75
C LEU A 30 -1.36 2.43 -5.70
N PRO A 31 -2.30 3.38 -5.73
CA PRO A 31 -2.19 4.54 -6.62
C PRO A 31 -1.01 5.43 -6.21
N HIS A 32 -0.21 5.92 -7.17
CA HIS A 32 0.91 6.83 -6.86
C HIS A 32 0.44 8.12 -6.17
N CYS A 33 -0.77 8.61 -6.48
CA CYS A 33 -1.36 9.75 -5.79
C CYS A 33 -1.65 9.47 -4.31
N ALA A 34 -2.00 8.23 -3.94
CA ALA A 34 -2.20 7.85 -2.55
C ALA A 34 -0.88 7.92 -1.77
N ILE A 35 0.23 7.50 -2.38
CA ILE A 35 1.59 7.64 -1.80
C ILE A 35 1.90 9.12 -1.55
N GLN A 36 1.71 9.98 -2.56
CA GLN A 36 1.94 11.43 -2.46
C GLN A 36 1.11 12.09 -1.35
N ASN A 37 -0.19 11.84 -1.34
CA ASN A 37 -1.12 12.40 -0.35
C ASN A 37 -0.75 11.96 1.07
N SER A 38 -0.27 10.72 1.22
CA SER A 38 0.08 10.17 2.54
C SER A 38 1.39 10.75 3.08
N LEU A 39 2.37 11.04 2.21
CA LEU A 39 3.57 11.76 2.60
C LEU A 39 3.26 13.19 3.06
N GLN A 40 2.36 13.88 2.36
CA GLN A 40 1.90 15.21 2.76
C GLN A 40 1.17 15.16 4.12
N ALA A 41 0.25 14.20 4.30
CA ALA A 41 -0.47 14.02 5.55
C ALA A 41 0.47 13.68 6.73
N ALA A 42 1.51 12.89 6.49
CA ALA A 42 2.52 12.52 7.48
C ALA A 42 3.56 13.62 7.78
N ARG A 43 3.56 14.74 7.03
CA ARG A 43 4.46 15.90 7.21
C ARG A 43 5.94 15.52 7.26
N VAL A 44 6.37 14.62 6.37
CA VAL A 44 7.74 14.09 6.34
C VAL A 44 8.81 15.08 5.85
N GLY A 45 8.40 16.27 5.41
CA GLY A 45 9.25 17.33 4.87
C GLY A 45 9.43 17.25 3.36
N ASP A 46 9.65 18.42 2.74
CA ASP A 46 9.63 18.57 1.28
C ASP A 46 10.72 17.76 0.58
N THR A 47 11.91 17.65 1.17
CA THR A 47 13.03 16.89 0.59
C THR A 47 12.67 15.42 0.36
N LEU A 48 12.06 14.77 1.35
CA LEU A 48 11.67 13.36 1.21
C LEU A 48 10.46 13.22 0.28
N SER A 49 9.50 14.14 0.35
CA SER A 49 8.34 14.15 -0.55
C SER A 49 8.76 14.29 -2.02
N SER A 50 9.68 15.21 -2.33
CA SER A 50 10.24 15.38 -3.68
C SER A 50 11.00 14.14 -4.13
N LEU A 51 11.87 13.57 -3.28
CA LEU A 51 12.59 12.34 -3.62
C LEU A 51 11.64 11.19 -3.98
N VAL A 52 10.58 10.99 -3.19
CA VAL A 52 9.59 9.95 -3.51
C VAL A 52 8.80 10.32 -4.76
N SER A 53 8.46 11.59 -4.97
CA SER A 53 7.82 12.06 -6.20
C SER A 53 8.63 11.71 -7.44
N ASP A 54 9.94 11.96 -7.41
CA ASP A 54 10.84 11.68 -8.52
C ASP A 54 10.99 10.18 -8.78
N LEU A 55 10.93 9.34 -7.74
CA LEU A 55 10.98 7.88 -7.88
C LEU A 55 9.76 7.29 -8.60
N TYR A 56 8.58 7.91 -8.49
CA TYR A 56 7.33 7.37 -9.02
C TYR A 56 6.80 8.11 -10.25
N THR A 57 7.19 9.38 -10.45
CA THR A 57 6.79 10.17 -11.62
C THR A 57 7.42 9.63 -12.89
N GLY A 58 6.58 9.31 -13.90
CA GLY A 58 7.05 8.83 -15.20
C GLY A 58 7.86 7.54 -15.15
N CYS A 59 7.77 6.77 -14.05
CA CYS A 59 8.63 5.61 -13.89
C CYS A 59 8.22 4.48 -14.84
N THR A 60 9.24 3.80 -15.39
CA THR A 60 9.07 2.71 -16.33
C THR A 60 9.86 1.48 -15.89
N THR A 61 9.45 0.31 -16.35
CA THR A 61 10.22 -0.93 -16.27
C THR A 61 10.50 -1.47 -17.66
N ARG A 62 11.47 -2.37 -17.78
CA ARG A 62 11.72 -3.15 -19.00
C ARG A 62 11.92 -4.59 -18.61
N ILE A 63 11.42 -5.51 -19.44
CA ILE A 63 11.60 -6.94 -19.23
C ILE A 63 12.75 -7.39 -20.13
N LEU A 64 13.76 -8.02 -19.54
CA LEU A 64 14.87 -8.62 -20.25
C LEU A 64 14.59 -10.11 -20.48
N SER A 65 14.72 -10.58 -21.71
CA SER A 65 14.55 -11.98 -22.07
C SER A 65 15.61 -12.37 -23.11
N ASN A 66 16.51 -13.28 -22.71
CA ASN A 66 17.70 -13.66 -23.48
C ASN A 66 18.46 -12.42 -24.01
N ASP A 67 18.55 -12.28 -25.33
CA ASP A 67 19.24 -11.18 -26.01
C ASP A 67 18.33 -9.99 -26.39
N SER A 68 17.09 -9.97 -25.87
CA SER A 68 16.09 -8.97 -26.21
C SER A 68 15.51 -8.27 -24.98
N CYS A 69 15.12 -7.02 -25.17
CA CYS A 69 14.50 -6.21 -24.13
C CYS A 69 13.22 -5.59 -24.66
N THR A 70 12.18 -5.55 -23.83
CA THR A 70 10.94 -4.85 -24.20
C THR A 70 11.19 -3.36 -24.36
N GLU A 71 10.27 -2.69 -25.07
CA GLU A 71 10.12 -1.25 -24.93
C GLU A 71 9.81 -0.86 -23.47
N PRO A 72 10.08 0.39 -23.07
CA PRO A 72 9.72 0.88 -21.73
C PRO A 72 8.23 0.70 -21.44
N ILE A 73 7.92 -0.02 -20.37
CA ILE A 73 6.57 -0.24 -19.86
C ILE A 73 6.33 0.75 -18.73
N SER A 74 5.34 1.62 -18.87
CA SER A 74 4.99 2.60 -17.83
C SER A 74 4.41 1.92 -16.60
N ILE A 75 4.92 2.29 -15.42
CA ILE A 75 4.38 1.86 -14.13
C ILE A 75 3.43 2.97 -13.65
N LEU A 76 2.14 2.66 -13.61
CA LEU A 76 1.09 3.62 -13.26
C LEU A 76 0.57 3.45 -11.83
N SER A 77 0.87 2.32 -11.21
CA SER A 77 0.49 2.01 -9.84
C SER A 77 1.46 1.05 -9.20
N GLY A 78 1.37 1.00 -7.88
CA GLY A 78 2.10 0.12 -7.00
C GLY A 78 3.34 0.78 -6.42
N VAL A 79 3.98 0.03 -5.53
CA VAL A 79 5.28 0.39 -4.97
C VAL A 79 6.40 -0.35 -5.69
N LYS A 80 7.61 0.22 -5.70
CA LYS A 80 8.77 -0.45 -6.30
C LYS A 80 9.16 -1.72 -5.51
N GLN A 81 9.14 -2.87 -6.16
CA GLN A 81 9.61 -4.11 -5.53
C GLN A 81 11.12 -4.04 -5.24
N GLY A 82 11.55 -4.64 -4.13
CA GLY A 82 12.95 -4.61 -3.69
C GLY A 82 13.42 -3.27 -3.09
N CYS A 83 12.57 -2.23 -3.07
CA CYS A 83 12.90 -0.95 -2.43
C CYS A 83 12.59 -1.00 -0.91
N PRO A 84 13.54 -0.68 -0.02
CA PRO A 84 13.29 -0.64 1.42
C PRO A 84 12.18 0.30 1.86
N LEU A 85 11.92 1.39 1.10
CA LEU A 85 10.87 2.35 1.42
C LEU A 85 9.46 1.83 1.11
N SER A 86 9.32 0.84 0.23
CA SER A 86 8.02 0.41 -0.29
C SER A 86 7.04 -0.08 0.78
N GLY A 87 7.54 -0.79 1.80
CA GLY A 87 6.70 -1.21 2.93
C GLY A 87 6.17 -0.03 3.75
N ILE A 88 7.00 0.98 3.98
CA ILE A 88 6.63 2.20 4.73
C ILE A 88 5.62 3.02 3.94
N LEU A 89 5.87 3.22 2.65
CA LEU A 89 4.96 3.96 1.76
C LEU A 89 3.60 3.28 1.66
N PHE A 90 3.56 1.95 1.58
CA PHE A 90 2.32 1.19 1.61
C PHE A 90 1.55 1.39 2.92
N ASN A 91 2.21 1.25 4.06
CA ASN A 91 1.58 1.45 5.37
C ASN A 91 1.01 2.86 5.54
N LEU A 92 1.76 3.89 5.12
CA LEU A 92 1.29 5.27 5.14
C LEU A 92 0.05 5.47 4.26
N ALA A 93 0.01 4.81 3.10
CA ALA A 93 -1.05 4.97 2.13
C ALA A 93 -2.33 4.19 2.49
N ILE A 94 -2.22 3.05 3.16
CA ILE A 94 -3.39 2.24 3.55
C ILE A 94 -4.03 2.72 4.87
N ASP A 95 -3.27 3.36 5.77
CA ASP A 95 -3.74 3.80 7.08
C ASP A 95 -5.02 4.68 7.01
N PRO A 96 -5.14 5.68 6.12
CA PRO A 96 -6.37 6.47 5.99
C PRO A 96 -7.60 5.65 5.58
N ALA A 97 -7.40 4.57 4.81
CA ALA A 97 -8.48 3.67 4.42
C ALA A 97 -8.92 2.79 5.59
N LEU A 98 -7.96 2.25 6.35
CA LEU A 98 -8.23 1.41 7.52
C LEU A 98 -8.91 2.19 8.66
N ARG A 99 -8.57 3.47 8.86
CA ARG A 99 -9.21 4.32 9.88
C ARG A 99 -10.68 4.65 9.61
N ARG A 100 -11.15 4.42 8.39
CA ARG A 100 -12.54 4.69 7.97
C ARG A 100 -13.44 3.46 8.05
N ILE A 101 -12.88 2.31 8.43
CA ILE A 101 -13.59 1.05 8.66
C ILE A 101 -13.81 0.90 10.17
#